data_AF-A0A936S9Q0-F1
#
_entry.id   AF-A0A936S9Q0-F1
#
_cell.length_a   1.000
_cell.length_b   1.000
_cell.length_c   1.000
_cell.angle_alpha   90.00
_cell.angle_beta   90.00
_cell.angle_gamma   90.00
#
_symmetry.space_group_name_H-M   'P 1'
#
loop_
_entity.id
_entity.type
_entity.pdbx_description
1 polymer ?
#
loop_
_entity_poly.entity_id
_entity_poly.type
_entity_poly.pdbx_seq_one_letter_code
_entity_poly.pdbx_strand_id
1 'polypeptide(L)'
;MSSTTAVMETQFTKQFTEFRSTVGDDAMTKLRDAAFAYFESVGFPTVHEEDWKYTNVASQVAGQWTIQTSGNASVDERASDFDYKQWIHGSESSVW
;
A
#
# COMPACT_ATOMS: atom_id res chain seq x y z
N MET A 1 -6.37 -27.24 -19.92
CA MET A 1 -5.28 -26.24 -19.78
C MET A 1 -4.88 -26.28 -18.32
N SER A 2 -3.73 -26.88 -18.01
CA SER A 2 -3.23 -26.99 -16.63
C SER A 2 -2.40 -25.76 -16.34
N SER A 3 -2.98 -24.78 -15.63
CA SER A 3 -2.22 -23.64 -15.12
C SER A 3 -1.54 -24.09 -13.84
N THR A 4 -0.24 -24.37 -13.92
CA THR A 4 0.62 -24.54 -12.74
C THR A 4 0.80 -23.16 -12.11
N THR A 5 -0.03 -22.84 -11.12
CA THR A 5 0.17 -21.63 -10.31
C THR A 5 1.33 -21.91 -9.36
N ALA A 6 2.52 -21.43 -9.69
CA ALA A 6 3.63 -21.39 -8.75
C ALA A 6 3.25 -20.39 -7.65
N VAL A 7 3.12 -20.86 -6.41
CA VAL A 7 2.99 -19.97 -5.25
C VAL A 7 4.28 -19.16 -5.18
N MET A 8 4.21 -17.88 -5.54
CA MET A 8 5.33 -16.97 -5.37
C MET A 8 5.38 -16.56 -3.90
N GLU A 9 6.15 -17.28 -3.10
CA GLU A 9 6.42 -16.86 -1.73
C GLU A 9 7.17 -15.52 -1.77
N THR A 10 6.56 -14.46 -1.23
CA THR A 10 7.13 -13.11 -1.25
C THR A 10 7.62 -12.70 0.14
N GLN A 11 8.46 -11.66 0.21
CA GLN A 11 8.86 -11.04 1.49
C GLN A 11 7.66 -10.55 2.33
N PHE A 12 6.48 -10.41 1.72
CA PHE A 12 5.25 -9.96 2.35
C PHE A 12 4.42 -11.10 2.94
N THR A 13 4.59 -12.36 2.50
CA THR A 13 3.75 -13.50 2.96
C THR A 13 3.86 -13.71 4.48
N LYS A 14 5.09 -13.70 5.00
CA LYS A 14 5.32 -13.81 6.45
C LYS A 14 4.72 -12.63 7.22
N GLN A 15 4.98 -11.40 6.76
CA GLN A 15 4.51 -10.19 7.42
C GLN A 15 2.97 -10.07 7.39
N PHE A 16 2.33 -10.50 6.30
CA PHE A 16 0.88 -10.53 6.19
C PHE A 16 0.26 -11.56 7.15
N THR A 17 0.86 -12.74 7.27
CA THR A 17 0.39 -13.78 8.21
C THR A 17 0.50 -13.31 9.67
N GLU A 18 1.62 -12.65 10.01
CA GLU A 18 1.81 -12.03 11.33
C GLU A 18 0.76 -10.93 11.57
N PHE A 19 0.52 -10.05 10.60
CA PHE A 19 -0.53 -9.03 10.67
C PHE A 19 -1.95 -9.64 10.81
N ARG A 20 -2.26 -10.72 10.08
CA ARG A 20 -3.56 -11.39 10.18
C ARG A 20 -3.81 -11.96 11.57
N SER A 21 -2.75 -12.41 12.23
CA SER A 21 -2.82 -12.91 13.61
C SER A 21 -3.08 -11.82 14.64
N THR A 22 -2.75 -10.55 14.35
CA THR A 22 -2.96 -9.43 15.28
C THR A 22 -4.33 -8.75 15.15
N VAL A 23 -4.90 -8.70 13.95
CA VAL A 23 -6.19 -8.01 13.69
C VAL A 23 -7.42 -8.84 14.11
N GLY A 24 -7.27 -10.16 14.25
CA GLY A 24 -8.39 -11.05 14.58
C GLY A 24 -9.40 -11.22 13.42
N ASP A 25 -10.54 -11.83 13.72
CA ASP A 25 -11.65 -11.99 12.76
C ASP A 25 -12.56 -10.76 12.80
N ASP A 26 -12.60 -10.04 11.70
CA ASP A 26 -13.40 -8.83 11.49
C ASP A 26 -14.23 -8.95 10.21
N ALA A 27 -15.12 -7.98 9.95
CA ALA A 27 -15.95 -8.00 8.75
C ALA A 27 -15.16 -8.02 7.42
N MET A 28 -13.88 -7.63 7.45
CA MET A 28 -13.00 -7.52 6.29
C MET A 28 -12.05 -8.72 6.12
N THR A 29 -12.06 -9.67 7.05
CA THR A 29 -11.13 -10.81 7.10
C THR A 29 -11.12 -11.58 5.78
N LYS A 30 -12.29 -12.00 5.31
CA LYS A 30 -12.41 -12.74 4.05
C LYS A 30 -11.92 -11.94 2.84
N LEU A 31 -12.13 -10.62 2.84
CA LEU A 31 -11.70 -9.75 1.75
C LEU A 31 -10.18 -9.64 1.72
N ARG A 32 -9.53 -9.47 2.88
CA ARG A 32 -8.06 -9.42 2.97
C ARG A 32 -7.43 -10.73 2.52
N ASP A 33 -7.98 -11.86 2.98
CA ASP A 33 -7.45 -13.19 2.63
C ASP A 33 -7.61 -13.46 1.13
N ALA A 34 -8.77 -13.13 0.54
CA ALA A 34 -8.99 -13.27 -0.89
C ALA A 34 -8.07 -12.35 -1.73
N ALA A 35 -7.91 -11.09 -1.32
CA ALA A 35 -7.04 -10.15 -2.02
C ALA A 35 -5.56 -10.58 -1.97
N PHE A 36 -5.11 -11.07 -0.81
CA PHE A 36 -3.73 -11.53 -0.66
C PHE A 36 -3.48 -12.84 -1.44
N ALA A 37 -4.42 -13.78 -1.43
CA ALA A 37 -4.32 -15.00 -2.23
C ALA A 37 -4.27 -14.69 -3.74
N TYR A 38 -5.05 -13.70 -4.20
CA TYR A 38 -4.94 -13.22 -5.58
C TYR A 38 -3.56 -12.64 -5.87
N PHE A 39 -3.06 -11.76 -4.99
CA PHE A 39 -1.72 -11.19 -5.08
C PHE A 39 -0.62 -12.27 -5.16
N GLU A 40 -0.68 -13.32 -4.33
CA GLU A 40 0.30 -14.42 -4.39
C GLU A 40 0.25 -15.20 -5.72
N SER A 41 -0.90 -15.21 -6.40
CA SER A 41 -1.07 -15.89 -7.69
C SER A 41 -0.59 -15.07 -8.88
N VAL A 42 -0.64 -13.74 -8.81
CA VAL A 42 -0.32 -12.84 -9.94
C VAL A 42 0.99 -12.09 -9.76
N GLY A 43 1.42 -11.85 -8.51
CA GLY A 43 2.61 -11.08 -8.17
C GLY A 43 2.45 -9.58 -8.39
N PHE A 44 3.60 -8.90 -8.53
CA PHE A 44 3.63 -7.49 -8.92
C PHE A 44 3.51 -7.35 -10.43
N PRO A 45 2.85 -6.28 -10.90
CA PRO A 45 2.74 -6.00 -12.32
C PRO A 45 4.09 -5.67 -12.94
N THR A 46 4.19 -5.91 -14.24
CA THR A 46 5.39 -5.61 -15.03
C THR A 46 5.09 -4.61 -16.13
N VAL A 47 6.11 -3.91 -16.65
CA VAL A 47 5.96 -2.98 -17.79
C VAL A 47 5.56 -3.66 -19.10
N HIS A 48 5.46 -5.00 -19.12
CA HIS A 48 4.88 -5.75 -20.23
C HIS A 48 3.36 -5.70 -20.25
N GLU A 49 2.71 -5.41 -19.12
CA GLU A 49 1.27 -5.15 -19.05
C GLU A 49 0.98 -3.73 -19.54
N GLU A 50 -0.04 -3.59 -20.39
CA GLU A 50 -0.35 -2.33 -21.06
C GLU A 50 -0.65 -1.20 -20.05
N ASP A 51 -1.46 -1.50 -19.03
CA ASP A 51 -1.79 -0.60 -17.93
C ASP A 51 -0.57 -0.13 -17.12
N TRP A 52 0.54 -0.89 -17.15
CA TRP A 52 1.75 -0.63 -16.36
C TRP A 52 2.95 -0.16 -17.19
N LYS A 53 2.76 0.05 -18.50
CA LYS A 53 3.82 0.41 -19.45
C LYS A 53 4.66 1.62 -19.01
N TYR A 54 4.03 2.57 -18.33
CA TYR A 54 4.68 3.82 -17.89
C TYR A 54 4.87 3.91 -16.37
N THR A 55 4.59 2.84 -15.62
CA THR A 55 4.74 2.79 -14.16
C THR A 55 5.54 1.56 -13.77
N ASN A 56 6.87 1.72 -13.76
CA ASN A 56 7.76 0.66 -13.33
C ASN A 56 7.83 0.61 -11.79
N VAL A 57 7.37 -0.49 -11.21
CA VAL A 57 7.37 -0.75 -9.76
C VAL A 57 8.51 -1.67 -9.29
N ALA A 58 9.35 -2.17 -10.21
CA ALA A 58 10.35 -3.18 -9.90
C ALA A 58 11.40 -2.69 -8.88
N SER A 59 11.81 -1.43 -8.94
CA SER A 59 12.81 -0.88 -8.02
C SER A 59 12.27 -0.73 -6.60
N GLN A 60 10.99 -0.42 -6.44
CA GLN A 60 10.31 -0.33 -5.15
C GLN A 60 10.17 -1.72 -4.53
N VAL A 61 9.82 -2.73 -5.33
CA VAL A 61 9.65 -4.11 -4.86
C VAL A 61 10.98 -4.77 -4.47
N ALA A 62 12.07 -4.44 -5.16
CA ALA A 62 13.40 -4.98 -4.87
C ALA A 62 13.96 -4.56 -3.49
N GLY A 63 13.40 -3.51 -2.87
CA GLY A 63 13.76 -3.09 -1.53
C GLY A 63 13.41 -4.15 -0.46
N GLN A 64 14.03 -4.02 0.71
CA GLN A 64 13.61 -4.78 1.90
C GLN A 64 12.56 -3.99 2.65
N TRP A 65 11.38 -4.59 2.84
CA TRP A 65 10.25 -3.96 3.49
C TRP A 65 10.07 -4.49 4.90
N THR A 66 9.63 -3.62 5.81
CA THR A 66 9.29 -3.98 7.18
C THR A 66 8.06 -3.19 7.59
N ILE A 67 7.05 -3.89 8.11
CA ILE A 67 5.86 -3.25 8.67
C ILE A 67 6.27 -2.54 9.96
N GLN A 68 6.14 -1.21 9.98
CA GLN A 68 6.26 -0.46 11.22
C GLN A 68 4.98 -0.63 12.04
N THR A 69 5.00 -1.54 13.01
CA THR A 69 3.99 -1.61 14.08
C THR A 69 4.26 -0.50 15.10
N SER A 70 4.22 0.75 14.64
CA SER A 70 4.27 1.91 15.54
C SER A 70 2.91 2.08 16.18
N GLY A 71 2.71 1.49 17.35
CA GLY A 71 1.74 2.03 18.30
C GLY A 71 2.10 3.49 18.56
N ASN A 72 1.18 4.41 18.26
CA ASN A 72 1.40 5.85 18.09
C ASN A 72 2.12 6.21 16.79
N ALA A 73 1.39 6.25 15.68
CA ALA A 73 1.63 7.31 14.72
C ALA A 73 1.49 8.62 15.51
N SER A 74 2.60 9.26 15.86
CA SER A 74 2.56 10.67 16.22
C SER A 74 1.89 11.33 15.02
N VAL A 75 0.65 11.75 15.19
CA VAL A 75 0.05 12.73 14.29
C VAL A 75 1.09 13.83 14.22
N ASP A 76 1.74 14.00 13.07
CA ASP A 76 2.64 15.13 12.86
C ASP A 76 1.81 16.36 13.20
N GLU A 77 2.15 17.04 14.29
CA GLU A 77 1.34 18.11 14.89
C GLU A 77 1.13 19.26 13.88
N ARG A 78 1.98 19.31 12.83
CA ARG A 78 1.85 20.17 11.65
C ARG A 78 0.61 19.87 10.79
N ALA A 79 0.12 18.63 10.78
CA ALA A 79 -1.09 18.24 10.05
C ALA A 79 -2.36 18.73 10.75
N SER A 80 -2.33 18.87 12.09
CA SER A 80 -3.42 19.45 12.88
C SER A 80 -3.52 20.97 12.76
N ASP A 81 -2.44 21.66 12.37
CA ASP A 81 -2.37 23.12 12.26
C ASP A 81 -2.67 23.63 10.83
N PHE A 82 -3.02 22.72 9.91
CA PHE A 82 -3.37 23.08 8.53
C PHE A 82 -4.78 23.70 8.46
N ASP A 83 -4.85 25.03 8.58
CA ASP A 83 -6.08 25.78 8.39
C ASP A 83 -6.44 25.91 6.89
N TYR A 84 -7.29 25.01 6.42
CA TYR A 84 -7.81 25.02 5.05
C TYR A 84 -8.53 26.33 4.67
N LYS A 85 -8.99 27.13 5.65
CA LYS A 85 -9.64 28.41 5.37
C LYS A 85 -8.64 29.49 4.95
N GLN A 86 -7.39 29.41 5.41
CA GLN A 86 -6.32 30.32 4.99
C GLN A 86 -5.86 30.03 3.55
N TRP A 87 -5.83 28.76 3.16
CA TRP A 87 -5.39 28.37 1.80
C TRP A 87 -6.35 28.86 0.70
N ILE A 88 -7.66 28.85 0.95
CA ILE A 88 -8.67 29.27 -0.04
C ILE A 88 -8.72 30.79 -0.26
N HIS A 89 -8.22 31.60 0.68
CA HIS A 89 -8.26 33.07 0.57
C HIS A 89 -6.89 33.71 0.26
N GLY A 90 -5.83 32.91 0.11
CA GLY A 90 -4.45 33.39 0.05
C GLY A 90 -3.90 33.77 -1.34
N SER A 91 -4.70 33.79 -2.41
CA SER A 91 -4.20 34.04 -3.78
C SER A 91 -4.62 35.37 -4.40
N GLU A 92 -5.00 36.37 -3.60
CA GLU A 92 -5.28 37.72 -4.10
C GLU A 92 -4.51 38.79 -3.31
N SER A 93 -3.18 38.79 -3.38
CA SER A 93 -2.44 40.05 -3.23
C SER A 93 -0.99 39.92 -3.69
N SER A 94 -0.75 40.14 -4.99
CA SER A 94 0.41 40.89 -5.48
C SER A 94 0.26 41.15 -6.97
N VAL A 95 -0.43 42.23 -7.33
CA VAL A 95 -0.25 42.86 -8.64
C VAL A 95 0.00 44.35 -8.40
N TRP A 96 1.23 44.75 -8.74
CA TRP A 96 1.87 46.08 -8.72
C TRP A 96 2.39 46.59 -7.37
#